data_AF-A0A511ZBG5-F1
#
_entry.id   AF-A0A511ZBG5-F1
#
_cell.length_a   1.000
_cell.length_b   1.000
_cell.length_c   1.000
_cell.angle_alpha   90.00
_cell.angle_beta   90.00
_cell.angle_gamma   90.00
#
_symmetry.space_group_name_H-M   'P 1'
#
loop_
_entity.id
_entity.type
_entity.pdbx_description
1 polymer ?
#
loop_
_entity_poly.entity_id
_entity_poly.type
_entity_poly.pdbx_seq_one_letter_code
_entity_poly.pdbx_strand_id
1 'polypeptide(L)'
;MNQKRFFIIGISLIAIVTLYFVIQGKLDYAILAMMALFTMTNASRAKSFKEQGYEKESKWMRYLSILFAIAFVVVFILIVF
;
A
#
# COMPACT_ATOMS: atom_id res chain seq x y z
N MET A 1 3.93 -2.52 19.91
CA MET A 1 3.71 -1.26 19.16
C MET A 1 2.23 -1.14 18.83
N ASN A 2 1.59 0.01 19.06
CA ASN A 2 0.18 0.20 18.69
C ASN A 2 0.03 0.01 17.17
N GLN A 3 -0.91 -0.83 16.72
CA GLN A 3 -1.15 -1.15 15.31
C GLN A 3 -1.42 0.10 14.45
N LYS A 4 -2.01 1.15 15.03
CA LYS A 4 -2.18 2.45 14.37
C LYS A 4 -0.83 3.12 14.06
N ARG A 5 0.14 3.04 14.98
CA ARG A 5 1.50 3.57 14.79
C ARG A 5 2.26 2.78 13.73
N PHE A 6 2.06 1.46 13.65
CA PHE A 6 2.63 0.63 12.58
C PHE A 6 2.21 1.12 11.20
N PHE A 7 0.91 1.33 10.98
CA PHE A 7 0.42 1.83 9.69
C PHE A 7 0.94 3.22 9.37
N ILE A 8 0.92 4.15 10.33
CA ILE A 8 1.41 5.52 10.12
C ILE A 8 2.89 5.50 9.69
N ILE A 9 3.75 4.83 10.44
CA ILE A 9 5.19 4.79 10.15
C ILE A 9 5.44 4.10 8.81
N GLY A 10 4.82 2.94 8.57
CA GLY A 10 5.01 2.19 7.32
C GLY A 10 4.55 2.97 6.09
N ILE A 11 3.35 3.58 6.15
CA ILE A 11 2.80 4.38 5.04
C ILE A 11 3.70 5.60 4.77
N SER A 12 4.14 6.32 5.81
CA SER A 12 5.01 7.47 5.66
C SER A 12 6.36 7.10 5.02
N LEU A 13 6.99 6.02 5.46
CA LEU A 13 8.25 5.56 4.88
C LEU A 13 8.09 5.16 3.41
N ILE A 14 7.07 4.37 3.09
CA ILE A 14 6.83 3.94 1.70
C ILE A 14 6.47 5.14 0.81
N ALA A 15 5.73 6.13 1.32
CA ALA A 15 5.43 7.35 0.58
C ALA A 15 6.70 8.15 0.25
N ILE A 16 7.63 8.26 1.20
CA ILE A 16 8.94 8.91 0.97
C ILE A 16 9.74 8.15 -0.10
N VAL A 17 9.80 6.81 -0.02
CA VAL A 17 10.48 5.97 -1.02
C VAL A 17 9.85 6.12 -2.40
N THR A 18 8.51 6.16 -2.47
CA THR A 18 7.77 6.36 -3.72
C THR A 18 8.14 7.71 -4.33
N LEU A 19 8.10 8.79 -3.54
CA LEU A 19 8.45 10.14 -3.99
C LEU A 19 9.91 10.22 -4.43
N TYR A 20 10.82 9.58 -3.71
CA TYR A 20 12.23 9.51 -4.09
C TYR A 20 12.39 8.92 -5.49
N PHE A 21 11.76 7.79 -5.80
CA PHE A 21 11.86 7.19 -7.13
C PHE A 21 11.20 8.02 -8.23
N VAL A 22 10.08 8.70 -7.93
CA VAL A 22 9.46 9.66 -8.85
C VAL A 22 10.42 10.79 -9.20
N ILE A 23 11.06 11.40 -8.20
CA ILE A 23 12.01 12.51 -8.40
C ILE A 23 13.24 12.04 -9.22
N GLN A 24 13.69 10.81 -9.00
CA GLN A 24 14.80 10.22 -9.74
C GLN A 24 14.42 9.77 -11.17
N GLY A 25 13.14 9.91 -11.57
CA GLY A 25 12.64 9.43 -12.87
C GLY A 25 12.63 7.90 -13.01
N LYS A 26 12.83 7.15 -11.91
CA LYS A 26 12.87 5.68 -11.88
C LYS A 26 11.45 5.13 -11.73
N LEU A 27 10.65 5.30 -12.78
CA LEU A 27 9.20 5.07 -12.73
C LEU A 27 8.82 3.62 -12.40
N ASP A 28 9.58 2.62 -12.84
CA ASP A 28 9.28 1.20 -12.53
C ASP A 28 9.32 0.94 -11.01
N TYR A 29 10.36 1.45 -10.35
CA TYR A 29 10.51 1.36 -8.89
C TYR A 29 9.53 2.28 -8.15
N ALA A 30 9.16 3.42 -8.74
CA ALA A 30 8.13 4.29 -8.19
C ALA A 30 6.76 3.59 -8.18
N ILE A 31 6.40 2.92 -9.29
CA ILE A 31 5.18 2.12 -9.42
C ILE A 31 5.21 0.98 -8.41
N LEU A 32 6.31 0.24 -8.31
CA LEU A 32 6.46 -0.83 -7.32
C LEU A 32 6.24 -0.32 -5.88
N ALA A 33 6.88 0.79 -5.50
CA ALA A 33 6.70 1.40 -4.18
C ALA A 33 5.27 1.91 -3.96
N MET A 34 4.63 2.46 -4.99
CA MET A 34 3.23 2.91 -4.95
C MET A 34 2.25 1.74 -4.76
N MET A 35 2.51 0.56 -5.35
CA MET A 35 1.70 -0.65 -5.09
C MET A 35 1.79 -1.08 -3.62
N ALA A 36 3.00 -1.02 -3.03
CA ALA A 36 3.17 -1.26 -1.59
C ALA A 36 2.44 -0.20 -0.74
N LEU A 37 2.48 1.07 -1.16
CA LEU A 37 1.77 2.16 -0.49
C LEU A 37 0.26 1.94 -0.49
N PHE A 38 -0.31 1.56 -1.63
CA PHE A 38 -1.73 1.27 -1.76
C PHE A 38 -2.15 0.01 -1.01
N THR A 39 -1.29 -1.00 -0.96
CA THR A 39 -1.51 -2.19 -0.12
C THR A 39 -1.69 -1.78 1.34
N MET A 40 -0.75 -0.99 1.87
CA MET A 40 -0.73 -0.56 3.28
C MET A 40 -1.85 0.43 3.63
N THR A 41 -2.09 1.44 2.78
CA THR A 41 -3.13 2.43 3.02
C THR A 41 -4.53 1.82 2.97
N ASN A 42 -4.81 0.91 2.03
CA ASN A 42 -6.10 0.23 1.96
C ASN A 42 -6.27 -0.81 3.08
N ALA A 43 -5.21 -1.49 3.53
CA ALA A 43 -5.27 -2.33 4.72
C ALA A 43 -5.62 -1.51 5.98
N SER A 44 -4.99 -0.34 6.14
CA SER A 44 -5.31 0.59 7.24
C SER A 44 -6.75 1.08 7.17
N ARG A 45 -7.26 1.42 5.98
CA ARG A 45 -8.65 1.85 5.76
C ARG A 45 -9.64 0.72 6.03
N ALA A 46 -9.35 -0.50 5.58
CA ALA A 46 -10.19 -1.66 5.83
C ALA A 46 -10.40 -1.88 7.33
N LYS A 47 -9.32 -1.74 8.11
CA LYS A 47 -9.39 -1.81 9.57
C LYS A 47 -10.20 -0.67 10.18
N SER A 48 -9.90 0.57 9.78
CA SER A 48 -10.59 1.76 10.27
C SER A 48 -12.10 1.70 10.01
N PHE A 49 -12.52 1.26 8.81
CA PHE A 49 -13.93 1.09 8.47
C PHE A 49 -14.59 -0.01 9.29
N LYS A 50 -13.90 -1.13 9.54
CA LYS A 50 -14.42 -2.19 10.42
C LYS A 50 -14.65 -1.70 11.84
N GLU A 51 -13.70 -0.94 12.40
CA GLU A 51 -13.80 -0.35 13.74
C GLU A 51 -14.95 0.66 13.86
N GLN A 52 -15.36 1.27 12.75
CA GLN A 52 -16.49 2.21 12.66
C GLN A 52 -17.84 1.54 12.31
N GLY A 53 -17.87 0.23 12.08
CA GLY A 53 -19.10 -0.50 11.70
C GLY A 53 -19.42 -0.47 10.19
N TYR A 54 -18.54 0.07 9.35
CA TYR A 54 -18.68 0.11 7.89
C TYR A 54 -18.20 -1.20 7.24
N GLU A 55 -19.01 -2.25 7.34
CA GLU A 55 -18.66 -3.61 6.89
C GLU A 55 -18.44 -3.73 5.37
N LYS A 56 -19.24 -3.05 4.54
CA LYS A 56 -19.11 -3.14 3.06
C LYS A 56 -17.83 -2.45 2.59
N GLU A 57 -17.57 -1.26 3.11
CA GLU A 57 -16.41 -0.43 2.82
C GLU A 57 -15.13 -1.09 3.33
N SER A 58 -15.20 -1.75 4.50
CA SER A 58 -14.10 -2.55 5.02
C SER A 58 -13.72 -3.68 4.07
N LYS A 59 -14.70 -4.46 3.59
CA LYS A 59 -14.47 -5.55 2.62
C LYS A 59 -13.92 -5.01 1.30
N TRP A 60 -14.45 -3.90 0.80
CA TRP A 60 -13.97 -3.26 -0.42
C TRP A 60 -12.50 -2.84 -0.31
N MET A 61 -12.14 -2.15 0.78
CA MET A 61 -10.75 -1.77 1.04
C MET A 61 -9.83 -2.97 1.22
N ARG A 62 -10.31 -4.06 1.83
CA ARG A 62 -9.55 -5.31 1.96
C ARG A 62 -9.27 -5.93 0.59
N TYR A 63 -10.26 -5.99 -0.30
CA TYR A 63 -10.06 -6.50 -1.66
C TYR A 63 -9.09 -5.64 -2.46
N LEU A 64 -9.18 -4.31 -2.35
CA LEU A 64 -8.21 -3.40 -2.98
C LEU A 64 -6.79 -3.61 -2.42
N SER A 65 -6.64 -3.78 -1.11
CA SER A 65 -5.33 -4.08 -0.50
C SER A 65 -4.73 -5.37 -1.05
N ILE A 66 -5.54 -6.43 -1.20
CA ILE A 66 -5.10 -7.71 -1.79
C ILE A 66 -4.73 -7.54 -3.27
N LEU A 67 -5.53 -6.82 -4.05
CA LEU A 67 -5.25 -6.54 -5.45
C LEU A 67 -3.91 -5.83 -5.63
N PHE A 68 -3.63 -4.81 -4.81
CA PHE A 68 -2.36 -4.10 -4.85
C PHE A 68 -1.18 -4.95 -4.37
N ALA A 69 -1.40 -5.86 -3.41
CA ALA A 69 -0.36 -6.80 -2.98
C ALA A 69 0.01 -7.78 -4.10
N ILE A 70 -0.99 -8.30 -4.83
CA ILE A 70 -0.77 -9.16 -6.00
C ILE A 70 -0.05 -8.38 -7.10
N ALA A 71 -0.52 -7.17 -7.42
CA ALA A 71 0.12 -6.30 -8.40
C ALA A 71 1.57 -5.98 -8.04
N PHE A 72 1.87 -5.75 -6.75
CA PHE A 72 3.25 -5.56 -6.27
C PHE A 72 4.13 -6.77 -6.62
N VAL A 73 3.66 -8.00 -6.34
CA VAL A 73 4.43 -9.22 -6.65
C VAL A 73 4.65 -9.37 -8.15
N VAL A 74 3.62 -9.13 -8.96
CA VAL A 74 3.72 -9.21 -10.43
C VAL A 74 4.73 -8.19 -10.96
N VAL A 75 4.62 -6.92 -10.57
CA VAL A 75 5.55 -5.87 -11.01
C VAL A 75 6.96 -6.12 -10.51
N PHE A 76 7.12 -6.63 -9.28
CA PHE A 76 8.43 -7.01 -8.76
C PHE A 76 9.09 -8.08 -9.63
N ILE A 77 8.33 -9.12 -10.02
CA ILE A 77 8.83 -10.16 -10.93
C ILE A 77 9.24 -9.56 -12.27
N LEU A 78 8.42 -8.69 -12.86
CA LEU A 78 8.72 -8.03 -14.15
C LEU A 78 9.95 -7.10 -14.11
N ILE A 79 10.30 -6.56 -12.94
CA ILE A 79 11.50 -5.73 -12.78
C ILE A 79 12.75 -6.58 -12.61
N VAL A 80 12.64 -7.74 -11.96
CA VAL A 80 13.77 -8.58 -11.57
C VAL A 80 14.13 -9.64 -12.62
N PHE A 81 13.16 -10.11 -13.41
CA PHE A 81 13.30 -11.16 -14.41
C PHE A 81 12.89 -10.67 -15.80
#